data_AF-A0A965AVX0-F1
#
_entry.id   AF-A0A965AVX0-F1
#
_cell.length_a   1.000
_cell.length_b   1.000
_cell.length_c   1.000
_cell.angle_alpha   90.00
_cell.angle_beta   90.00
_cell.angle_gamma   90.00
#
_symmetry.space_group_name_H-M   'P 1'
#
loop_
_entity.id
_entity.type
_entity.pdbx_description
1 polymer ?
#
loop_
_entity_poly.entity_id
_entity_poly.type
_entity_poly.pdbx_seq_one_letter_code
_entity_poly.pdbx_strand_id
1 'polypeptide(L)'
;KIFPLIIEILKEDNPRQSMIDKFNILEKLDYLPNADDWKDLCDLRRSPLFEYPDNDLAMVNQLNKILNASQILVDYWKELRVKLDGVMEKAK
;
A
#
# COMPACT_ATOMS: atom_id res chain seq x y z
N LYS A 1 3.11 -7.90 7.56
CA LYS A 1 3.01 -7.84 6.08
C LYS A 1 1.58 -8.24 5.71
N ILE A 2 0.68 -7.31 5.40
CA ILE A 2 -0.74 -7.65 5.18
C ILE A 2 -0.99 -8.17 3.76
N PHE A 3 -0.51 -7.47 2.74
CA PHE A 3 -0.68 -7.84 1.33
C PHE A 3 -0.21 -9.26 0.97
N PRO A 4 0.99 -9.71 1.38
CA PRO A 4 1.38 -11.11 1.17
C PRO A 4 0.44 -12.13 1.83
N LEU A 5 -0.08 -11.83 3.02
CA LEU A 5 -1.01 -12.74 3.71
C LEU A 5 -2.34 -12.88 2.96
N ILE A 6 -2.85 -11.79 2.39
CA ILE A 6 -4.07 -11.82 1.57
C ILE A 6 -3.84 -12.73 0.35
N ILE A 7 -2.71 -12.56 -0.34
CA ILE A 7 -2.36 -13.36 -1.53
C ILE A 7 -2.16 -14.84 -1.16
N GLU A 8 -1.53 -15.12 -0.02
CA GLU A 8 -1.32 -16.49 0.50
C GLU A 8 -2.65 -17.19 0.82
N ILE A 9 -3.58 -16.51 1.49
CA ILE A 9 -4.93 -17.02 1.79
C ILE A 9 -5.69 -17.35 0.50
N LEU A 10 -5.54 -16.51 -0.53
CA LEU A 10 -6.16 -16.70 -1.84
C LEU A 10 -5.44 -17.75 -2.70
N LYS A 11 -4.35 -18.37 -2.18
CA LYS A 11 -3.50 -19.35 -2.86
C LYS A 11 -2.90 -18.85 -4.18
N GLU A 12 -2.73 -17.54 -4.32
CA GLU A 12 -2.06 -16.91 -5.47
C GLU A 12 -0.58 -16.58 -5.19
N ASP A 13 -0.07 -16.95 -4.00
CA ASP A 13 1.28 -16.59 -3.59
C ASP A 13 2.33 -17.41 -4.34
N ASN A 14 3.25 -16.70 -4.99
CA ASN A 14 4.46 -17.28 -5.56
C ASN A 14 5.66 -16.55 -4.93
N PRO A 15 6.59 -17.27 -4.27
CA PRO A 15 7.70 -16.67 -3.54
C PRO A 15 8.66 -15.84 -4.41
N ARG A 16 8.58 -15.94 -5.74
CA ARG A 16 9.38 -15.15 -6.70
C ARG A 16 8.69 -13.86 -7.17
N GLN A 17 7.48 -13.55 -6.73
CA GLN A 17 6.77 -12.33 -7.13
C GLN A 17 7.44 -11.08 -6.59
N SER A 18 7.65 -10.10 -7.47
CA SER A 18 8.08 -8.76 -7.08
C SER A 18 6.96 -8.03 -6.31
N MET A 19 7.28 -6.90 -5.69
CA MET A 19 6.27 -6.12 -4.96
C MET A 19 5.20 -5.52 -5.89
N ILE A 20 5.57 -5.15 -7.12
CA ILE A 20 4.62 -4.67 -8.12
C ILE A 20 3.70 -5.79 -8.62
N ASP A 21 4.21 -7.02 -8.76
CA ASP A 21 3.36 -8.18 -9.10
C ASP A 21 2.28 -8.41 -8.04
N LYS A 22 2.63 -8.22 -6.76
CA LYS A 22 1.70 -8.34 -5.64
C LYS A 22 0.62 -7.26 -5.67
N PHE A 23 0.96 -6.03 -6.03
CA PHE A 23 -0.03 -4.97 -6.21
C PHE A 23 -0.96 -5.26 -7.38
N ASN A 24 -0.43 -5.70 -8.51
CA ASN A 24 -1.22 -6.08 -9.69
C ASN A 24 -2.19 -7.24 -9.38
N ILE A 25 -1.76 -8.21 -8.57
CA ILE A 25 -2.63 -9.30 -8.10
C ILE A 25 -3.76 -8.75 -7.23
N LEU A 26 -3.44 -7.90 -6.25
CA LEU A 26 -4.44 -7.32 -5.35
C LEU A 26 -5.42 -6.42 -6.08
N GLU A 27 -4.98 -5.70 -7.11
CA GLU A 27 -5.85 -4.91 -7.99
C GLU A 27 -6.81 -5.81 -8.77
N LYS A 28 -6.31 -6.89 -9.40
CA LYS A 28 -7.17 -7.87 -10.09
C LYS A 28 -8.20 -8.53 -9.17
N LEU A 29 -7.85 -8.70 -7.90
CA LEU A 29 -8.73 -9.27 -6.87
C LEU A 29 -9.59 -8.22 -6.17
N ASP A 30 -9.59 -6.97 -6.64
CA ASP A 30 -10.36 -5.84 -6.11
C ASP A 30 -10.00 -5.49 -4.64
N TYR A 31 -8.88 -5.98 -4.12
CA TYR A 31 -8.35 -5.58 -2.81
C TYR A 31 -7.55 -4.28 -2.88
N LEU A 32 -7.14 -3.88 -4.09
CA LEU A 32 -6.43 -2.64 -4.36
C LEU A 32 -7.21 -1.86 -5.43
N PRO A 33 -7.45 -0.56 -5.26
CA PRO A 33 -8.10 0.23 -6.31
C PRO A 33 -7.21 0.39 -7.55
N ASN A 34 -5.92 0.64 -7.33
CA ASN A 34 -4.94 0.84 -8.39
C ASN A 34 -3.54 0.43 -7.91
N ALA A 35 -2.81 -0.34 -8.73
CA ALA A 35 -1.46 -0.81 -8.37
C ALA A 35 -0.36 0.26 -8.46
N ASP A 36 -0.48 1.19 -9.40
CA ASP A 36 0.49 2.28 -9.59
C ASP A 36 0.40 3.30 -8.45
N ASP A 37 -0.78 3.64 -7.96
CA ASP A 37 -0.96 4.52 -6.80
C ASP A 37 -0.18 4.00 -5.56
N TRP A 38 -0.19 2.68 -5.36
CA TRP A 38 0.55 2.06 -4.26
C TRP A 38 2.06 2.05 -4.45
N LYS A 39 2.51 1.95 -5.70
CA LYS A 39 3.90 2.13 -6.04
C LYS A 39 4.35 3.56 -5.74
N ASP A 40 3.56 4.56 -6.14
CA ASP A 40 3.84 5.96 -5.87
C ASP A 40 3.91 6.27 -4.37
N LEU A 41 3.02 5.68 -3.56
CA LEU A 41 3.07 5.77 -2.10
C LEU A 41 4.37 5.16 -1.53
N CYS A 42 4.82 4.03 -2.09
CA CYS A 42 6.07 3.39 -1.68
C CYS A 42 7.29 4.23 -2.05
N ASP A 43 7.28 4.88 -3.20
CA ASP A 43 8.34 5.77 -3.65
C ASP A 43 8.36 7.07 -2.86
N LEU A 44 7.20 7.66 -2.58
CA LEU A 44 7.05 8.83 -1.70
C LEU A 44 7.62 8.55 -0.30
N ARG A 45 7.33 7.38 0.29
CA ARG A 45 7.91 6.96 1.58
C ARG A 45 9.44 6.89 1.52
N ARG A 46 10.01 6.51 0.38
CA ARG A 46 11.47 6.40 0.19
C ARG A 46 12.11 7.74 -0.13
N SER A 47 11.36 8.71 -0.62
CA SER A 47 11.87 10.00 -1.09
C SER A 47 12.75 10.75 -0.06
N PRO A 48 12.49 10.76 1.26
CA PRO A 48 13.35 11.46 2.21
C PRO A 48 14.73 10.81 2.38
N LEU A 49 14.87 9.53 2.01
CA LEU A 49 16.15 8.80 2.07
C LEU A 49 17.10 9.19 0.93
N PHE A 50 16.58 9.84 -0.11
CA PHE A 50 17.33 10.25 -1.29
C PHE A 50 17.58 11.75 -1.35
N GLU A 51 16.97 12.56 -0.47
CA GLU A 51 17.24 13.99 -0.40
C GLU A 51 18.51 14.27 0.42
N TYR A 52 19.33 15.19 -0.09
CA TYR A 52 20.51 15.66 0.61
C TYR A 52 20.10 16.50 1.83
N PRO A 53 20.75 16.34 2.98
CA PRO A 53 20.36 16.95 4.25
C PRO A 53 20.43 18.49 4.29
N ASP A 54 20.93 19.13 3.24
CA ASP A 54 21.26 20.56 3.25
C ASP A 54 20.16 21.46 2.65
N ASN A 55 18.95 20.92 2.42
CA ASN A 55 17.81 21.68 1.91
C ASN A 55 16.55 21.48 2.76
N ASP A 56 16.45 22.27 3.84
CA ASP A 56 15.32 22.25 4.78
C ASP A 56 13.96 22.44 4.10
N LEU A 57 13.88 23.29 3.07
CA LEU A 57 12.63 23.56 2.37
C LEU A 57 12.16 22.35 1.56
N ALA A 58 13.09 21.64 0.91
CA ALA A 58 12.78 20.39 0.21
C ALA A 58 12.27 19.32 1.20
N MET A 59 12.96 19.18 2.34
CA MET A 59 12.56 18.25 3.39
C MET A 59 11.16 18.53 3.94
N VAL A 60 10.85 19.78 4.28
CA VAL A 60 9.51 20.19 4.75
C VAL A 60 8.44 19.88 3.69
N ASN A 61 8.71 20.16 2.42
CA ASN A 61 7.78 19.84 1.34
C ASN A 61 7.54 18.33 1.19
N GLN A 62 8.57 17.49 1.34
CA GLN A 62 8.39 16.04 1.32
C GLN A 62 7.59 15.54 2.52
N LEU A 63 7.89 16.04 3.72
CA LEU A 63 7.14 15.68 4.92
C LEU A 63 5.65 16.03 4.79
N ASN A 64 5.33 17.20 4.22
CA ASN A 64 3.95 17.57 3.93
C ASN A 64 3.28 16.61 2.93
N LYS A 65 3.98 16.20 1.87
CA LYS A 65 3.46 15.20 0.92
C LYS A 65 3.21 13.86 1.60
N ILE A 66 4.14 13.39 2.43
CA ILE A 66 4.00 12.15 3.21
C ILE A 66 2.82 12.24 4.17
N LEU A 67 2.67 13.36 4.87
CA LEU A 67 1.56 13.59 5.78
C LEU A 67 0.21 13.51 5.04
N ASN A 68 0.09 14.17 3.89
CA ASN A 68 -1.13 14.12 3.07
C ASN A 68 -1.40 12.69 2.57
N ALA A 69 -0.37 11.99 2.07
CA ALA A 69 -0.49 10.60 1.63
C ALA A 69 -0.85 9.64 2.78
N SER A 70 -0.45 9.95 4.02
CA SER A 70 -0.76 9.10 5.17
C SER A 70 -2.27 8.99 5.43
N GLN A 71 -3.04 10.03 5.09
CA GLN A 71 -4.49 9.99 5.20
C GLN A 71 -5.11 8.98 4.24
N ILE A 72 -4.61 8.91 3.00
CA ILE A 72 -5.02 7.92 2.00
C ILE A 72 -4.80 6.50 2.53
N LEU A 73 -3.63 6.26 3.17
CA LEU A 73 -3.32 4.97 3.77
C LEU A 73 -4.31 4.60 4.87
N VAL A 74 -4.59 5.54 5.78
CA VAL A 74 -5.50 5.33 6.91
C VAL A 74 -6.89 4.96 6.42
N ASP A 75 -7.40 5.67 5.43
CA ASP A 75 -8.75 5.45 4.93
C ASP A 75 -8.85 4.13 4.17
N TYR A 76 -7.86 3.80 3.34
CA TYR A 76 -7.76 2.48 2.72
C TYR A 76 -7.76 1.33 3.75
N TRP A 77 -6.98 1.44 4.83
CA TRP A 77 -6.92 0.37 5.83
C TRP A 77 -8.25 0.19 6.58
N LYS A 78 -9.00 1.28 6.81
CA LYS A 78 -10.35 1.20 7.39
C LYS A 78 -11.29 0.45 6.44
N GLU A 79 -11.29 0.80 5.17
CA GLU A 79 -12.14 0.18 4.15
C GLU A 79 -11.80 -1.30 3.96
N LEU A 80 -10.50 -1.63 3.86
CA LEU A 80 -10.04 -3.01 3.73
C LEU A 80 -10.45 -3.86 4.93
N ARG A 81 -10.37 -3.31 6.15
CA ARG A 81 -10.81 -4.02 7.35
C ARG A 81 -12.30 -4.36 7.28
N VAL A 82 -13.15 -3.40 6.92
CA VAL A 82 -14.60 -3.64 6.74
C VAL A 82 -14.85 -4.72 5.69
N LYS A 83 -14.12 -4.68 4.57
CA LYS A 83 -14.22 -5.70 3.51
C LYS A 83 -13.86 -7.10 4.03
N LEU A 84 -12.76 -7.22 4.77
CA LEU A 84 -12.29 -8.50 5.32
C LEU A 84 -13.23 -9.05 6.39
N ASP A 85 -13.74 -8.20 7.29
CA ASP A 85 -14.70 -8.61 8.32
C ASP A 85 -15.99 -9.16 7.68
N GLY A 86 -16.48 -8.52 6.61
CA GLY A 86 -17.65 -9.00 5.88
C GLY A 86 -17.45 -10.33 5.13
N VAL A 87 -16.21 -10.64 4.69
CA VAL A 87 -15.87 -11.96 4.12
C VAL A 87 -15.86 -13.03 5.20
N MET A 88 -15.32 -12.71 6.38
CA MET A 88 -15.24 -13.63 7.53
C MET A 88 -16.61 -14.00 8.10
N GLU A 89 -17.56 -13.08 8.11
CA GLU A 89 -18.94 -13.36 8.56
C GLU A 89 -19.69 -14.29 7.60
N LYS A 90 -19.49 -14.15 6.29
CA LYS A 90 -20.13 -15.00 5.26
C LYS A 90 -19.56 -16.41 5.19
N ALA A 91 -18.37 -16.63 5.74
CA ALA A 91 -17.69 -17.92 5.73
C ALA A 91 -18.02 -18.81 6.95
N LYS A 92 -18.81 -18.29 7.91
CA LYS A 92 -19.36 -19.04 9.06
C LYS A 92 -20.74 -19.57 8.75
#